data_AF-X1KWP6-F1
#
_entry.id   AF-X1KWP6-F1
#
_cell.length_a   1.000
_cell.length_b   1.000
_cell.length_c   1.000
_cell.angle_alpha   90.00
_cell.angle_beta   90.00
_cell.angle_gamma   90.00
#
_symmetry.space_group_name_H-M   'P 1'
#
loop_
_entity.id
_entity.type
_entity.pdbx_description
1 polymer ?
#
loop_
_entity_poly.entity_id
_entity_poly.type
_entity_poly.pdbx_seq_one_letter_code
_entity_poly.pdbx_strand_id
1 'polypeptide(L)'
;KVVEHYWWTGRKHAEVYPQLIDILKNVWHCRKVAVDATGVGQPVASFLRQSLGSRISPFTFTAQSKSELGFTLLAAINSGRLKMYAGDGSPEYQESWSEIEKAKSQYRPNQTMNFYVDPTQGHDDFLMSLALLVEAASQYEPRGARGSMREG
;
A
#
# COMPACT_ATOMS: atom_id res chain seq x y z
N LYS A 1 -7.61 8.85 3.73
CA LYS A 1 -7.61 9.53 2.41
C LYS A 1 -6.23 9.35 1.80
N VAL A 2 -6.14 8.92 0.55
CA VAL A 2 -4.91 8.92 -0.25
C VAL A 2 -4.59 10.36 -0.61
N VAL A 3 -3.33 10.75 -0.46
CA VAL A 3 -2.89 12.14 -0.66
C VAL A 3 -2.03 12.31 -1.91
N GLU A 4 -1.35 11.26 -2.33
CA GLU A 4 -0.42 11.30 -3.46
C GLU A 4 -0.18 9.89 -4.02
N HIS A 5 0.10 9.81 -5.31
CA HIS A 5 0.63 8.63 -5.97
C HIS A 5 1.94 9.00 -6.68
N TYR A 6 2.95 8.14 -6.55
CA TYR A 6 4.19 8.28 -7.30
C TYR A 6 4.38 7.04 -8.17
N TRP A 7 4.71 7.25 -9.44
CA TRP A 7 4.92 6.17 -10.39
C TRP A 7 6.24 6.36 -11.14
N TRP A 8 7.01 5.27 -11.24
CA TRP A 8 8.27 5.25 -11.97
C TRP A 8 8.27 4.09 -12.96
N THR A 9 8.66 4.37 -14.20
CA THR A 9 8.81 3.36 -15.26
C THR A 9 10.22 3.41 -15.86
N GLY A 10 10.83 2.26 -16.11
CA GLY A 10 12.14 2.16 -16.76
C GLY A 10 13.33 2.76 -16.00
N ARG A 11 13.20 3.07 -14.71
CA ARG A 11 14.26 3.70 -13.90
C ARG A 11 15.11 2.65 -13.17
N LYS A 12 16.41 2.92 -13.04
CA LYS A 12 17.32 2.06 -12.28
C LYS A 12 17.05 2.20 -10.78
N HIS A 13 17.12 1.09 -10.04
CA HIS A 13 16.93 1.08 -8.58
C HIS A 13 17.84 2.08 -7.85
N ALA A 14 19.08 2.24 -8.28
CA ALA A 14 20.03 3.18 -7.68
C ALA A 14 19.56 4.65 -7.74
N GLU A 15 18.72 5.02 -8.71
CA GLU A 15 18.13 6.36 -8.82
C GLU A 15 16.86 6.51 -7.98
N VAL A 16 16.04 5.45 -7.94
CA VAL A 16 14.72 5.47 -7.30
C VAL A 16 14.84 5.34 -5.78
N TYR A 17 15.80 4.56 -5.28
CA TYR A 17 15.93 4.26 -3.85
C TYR A 17 16.17 5.50 -2.97
N PRO A 18 17.09 6.43 -3.29
CA PRO A 18 17.23 7.67 -2.52
C PRO A 18 15.95 8.51 -2.53
N GLN A 19 15.25 8.58 -3.67
CA GLN A 19 13.98 9.32 -3.79
C GLN A 19 12.89 8.70 -2.92
N LEU A 20 12.75 7.37 -2.93
CA LEU A 20 11.80 6.66 -2.05
C LEU A 20 12.08 6.94 -0.57
N ILE A 21 13.35 6.90 -0.15
CA ILE A 21 13.73 7.21 1.23
C ILE A 21 13.33 8.63 1.59
N ASP A 22 13.62 9.60 0.71
CA ASP A 22 13.28 11.01 0.94
C ASP A 22 11.78 11.24 1.03
N ILE A 23 11.00 10.70 0.09
CA ILE A 23 9.54 10.77 0.07
C ILE A 23 8.94 10.19 1.36
N LEU A 24 9.36 8.98 1.73
CA LEU A 24 8.82 8.29 2.91
C LEU A 24 9.24 8.95 4.22
N LYS A 25 10.47 9.47 4.31
CA LYS A 25 11.05 9.97 5.56
C LYS A 25 10.83 11.47 5.77
N ASN A 26 11.09 12.27 4.75
CA ASN A 26 11.24 13.72 4.84
C ASN A 26 10.04 14.47 4.25
N VAL A 27 9.44 13.98 3.16
CA VAL A 27 8.26 14.62 2.55
C VAL A 27 6.99 14.27 3.32
N TRP A 28 6.68 12.98 3.45
CA TRP A 28 5.41 12.53 4.05
C TRP A 28 5.52 12.08 5.51
N HIS A 29 6.75 11.89 6.02
CA HIS A 29 7.01 11.41 7.37
C HIS A 29 6.22 10.13 7.73
N CYS A 30 6.17 9.17 6.81
CA CYS A 30 5.40 7.94 6.96
C CYS A 30 5.78 7.18 8.24
N ARG A 31 4.76 6.78 9.02
CA ARG A 31 4.94 6.02 10.28
C ARG A 31 4.98 4.51 10.06
N LYS A 32 4.19 4.05 9.08
CA LYS A 32 4.09 2.65 8.64
C LYS A 32 4.05 2.65 7.12
N VAL A 33 4.80 1.72 6.53
CA VAL A 33 4.93 1.54 5.08
C VAL A 33 4.93 0.04 4.81
N ALA A 34 3.90 -0.45 4.13
CA ALA A 34 3.90 -1.81 3.61
C ALA A 34 4.68 -1.85 2.29
N VAL A 35 5.50 -2.87 2.10
CA VAL A 35 6.29 -3.05 0.86
C VAL A 35 6.08 -4.48 0.38
N ASP A 36 5.73 -4.66 -0.88
CA ASP A 36 5.71 -5.99 -1.48
C ASP A 36 7.11 -6.62 -1.42
N ALA A 37 7.20 -7.72 -0.69
CA ALA A 37 8.40 -8.52 -0.50
C ALA A 37 8.30 -9.88 -1.20
N THR A 38 7.58 -9.94 -2.31
CA THR A 38 7.41 -11.15 -3.12
C THR A 38 8.42 -11.15 -4.27
N GLY A 39 9.17 -12.24 -4.42
CA GLY A 39 10.14 -12.40 -5.51
C GLY A 39 11.14 -11.24 -5.60
N VAL A 40 11.06 -10.48 -6.70
CA VAL A 40 11.94 -9.33 -6.99
C VAL A 40 11.78 -8.16 -6.01
N GLY A 41 10.69 -8.11 -5.23
CA GLY A 41 10.48 -7.08 -4.20
C GLY A 41 11.31 -7.28 -2.92
N GLN A 42 11.82 -8.49 -2.65
CA GLN A 42 12.56 -8.79 -1.42
C GLN A 42 13.79 -7.91 -1.18
N PRO A 43 14.64 -7.65 -2.19
CA PRO A 43 15.78 -6.75 -2.03
C PRO A 43 15.34 -5.30 -1.74
N VAL A 44 14.26 -4.83 -2.36
CA VAL A 44 13.69 -3.49 -2.12
C VAL A 44 13.23 -3.36 -0.67
N ALA A 45 12.44 -4.31 -0.19
CA ALA A 45 11.95 -4.33 1.20
C ALA A 45 13.10 -4.39 2.21
N SER A 46 14.12 -5.20 1.94
CA SER A 46 15.31 -5.33 2.79
C SER A 46 16.11 -4.02 2.86
N PHE A 47 16.36 -3.40 1.72
CA PHE A 47 17.06 -2.12 1.61
C PHE A 47 16.32 -0.99 2.35
N LEU A 48 15.01 -0.86 2.11
CA LEU A 48 14.20 0.16 2.78
C LEU A 48 14.16 -0.09 4.29
N ARG A 49 14.08 -1.34 4.74
CA ARG A 49 14.10 -1.68 6.17
C ARG A 49 15.44 -1.35 6.82
N GLN A 50 16.56 -1.53 6.13
CA GLN A 50 17.88 -1.09 6.60
C GLN A 50 17.94 0.44 6.78
N SER A 51 17.29 1.19 5.88
CA SER A 51 17.34 2.66 5.86
C SER A 51 16.31 3.34 6.79
N LEU A 52 15.12 2.73 6.95
CA LEU A 52 13.95 3.33 7.61
C LEU A 52 13.46 2.53 8.84
N GLY A 53 14.10 1.40 9.14
CA GLY A 53 13.87 0.61 10.34
C GLY A 53 12.46 0.02 10.43
N SER A 54 11.89 0.05 11.64
CA SER A 54 10.59 -0.56 11.98
C SER A 54 9.36 0.13 11.35
N ARG A 55 9.58 1.19 10.56
CA ARG A 55 8.54 1.80 9.71
C ARG A 55 8.17 0.89 8.55
N ILE A 56 9.11 0.08 8.06
CA ILE A 56 8.90 -0.83 6.93
C ILE A 56 8.33 -2.16 7.41
N SER A 57 7.17 -2.50 6.90
CA SER A 57 6.49 -3.78 7.06
C SER A 57 6.54 -4.54 5.73
N PRO A 58 7.46 -5.51 5.55
CA PRO A 58 7.44 -6.37 4.38
C PRO A 58 6.14 -7.17 4.33
N PHE A 59 5.52 -7.23 3.17
CA PHE A 59 4.31 -8.00 2.92
C PHE A 59 4.59 -9.03 1.83
N THR A 60 4.42 -10.31 2.13
CA THR A 60 4.62 -11.39 1.15
C THR A 60 3.26 -11.85 0.64
N PHE A 61 3.07 -11.79 -0.67
CA PHE A 61 1.85 -12.27 -1.31
C PHE A 61 1.86 -13.79 -1.41
N THR A 62 0.84 -14.38 -0.79
CA THR A 62 0.42 -15.77 -0.92
C THR A 62 -1.06 -15.78 -1.28
N ALA A 63 -1.62 -16.93 -1.66
CA ALA A 63 -3.06 -17.02 -1.91
C ALA A 63 -3.89 -16.59 -0.69
N GLN A 64 -3.44 -16.93 0.52
CA GLN A 64 -4.11 -16.55 1.76
C GLN A 64 -3.95 -15.06 2.08
N SER A 65 -2.70 -14.57 2.15
CA SER A 65 -2.46 -13.16 2.50
C SER A 65 -3.05 -12.20 1.46
N LYS A 66 -3.08 -12.56 0.18
CA LYS A 66 -3.77 -11.78 -0.86
C LYS A 66 -5.28 -11.75 -0.62
N SER A 67 -5.89 -12.87 -0.24
CA SER A 67 -7.31 -12.92 0.10
C SER A 67 -7.65 -12.01 1.28
N GLU A 68 -6.90 -12.12 2.37
CA GLU A 68 -7.07 -11.29 3.56
C GLU A 68 -6.91 -9.80 3.23
N LEU A 69 -5.88 -9.46 2.45
CA LEU A 69 -5.64 -8.10 1.99
C LEU A 69 -6.82 -7.53 1.18
N GLY A 70 -7.39 -8.34 0.28
CA GLY A 70 -8.55 -7.94 -0.51
C GLY A 70 -9.80 -7.69 0.34
N PHE A 71 -10.07 -8.55 1.34
CA PHE A 71 -11.17 -8.31 2.27
C PHE A 71 -10.96 -7.05 3.11
N THR A 72 -9.72 -6.81 3.58
CA THR A 72 -9.35 -5.60 4.30
C THR A 72 -9.58 -4.34 3.44
N LEU A 73 -9.22 -4.40 2.16
CA LEU A 73 -9.47 -3.31 1.20
C LEU A 73 -10.97 -3.04 1.04
N LEU A 74 -11.78 -4.08 0.77
CA LEU A 74 -13.24 -3.95 0.64
C LEU A 74 -13.87 -3.36 1.91
N ALA A 75 -13.44 -3.83 3.08
CA ALA A 75 -13.92 -3.31 4.35
C ALA A 75 -13.57 -1.82 4.53
N ALA A 76 -12.38 -1.39 4.11
CA ALA A 76 -11.96 0.01 4.19
C ALA A 76 -12.74 0.92 3.21
N ILE A 77 -13.03 0.43 2.00
CA ILE A 77 -13.86 1.14 1.02
C ILE A 77 -15.30 1.28 1.53
N ASN A 78 -15.93 0.16 1.92
CA ASN A 78 -17.33 0.15 2.32
C ASN A 78 -17.61 0.93 3.62
N SER A 79 -16.61 1.05 4.50
CA SER A 79 -16.69 1.89 5.71
C SER A 79 -16.30 3.35 5.48
N GLY A 80 -15.95 3.75 4.25
CA GLY A 80 -15.54 5.11 3.91
C GLY A 80 -14.17 5.52 4.48
N ARG A 81 -13.36 4.57 4.96
CA ARG A 81 -12.01 4.81 5.51
C ARG A 81 -10.97 5.04 4.40
N LEU A 82 -11.16 4.39 3.24
CA LEU A 82 -10.39 4.66 2.04
C LEU A 82 -11.12 5.67 1.16
N LYS A 83 -10.43 6.75 0.79
CA LYS A 83 -10.92 7.81 -0.10
C LYS A 83 -9.77 8.26 -0.98
N MET A 84 -10.01 8.40 -2.27
CA MET A 84 -9.02 8.93 -3.22
C MET A 84 -8.82 10.45 -3.04
N TYR A 85 -7.71 10.97 -3.57
CA TYR A 85 -7.52 12.40 -3.75
C TYR A 85 -8.42 12.92 -4.88
N ALA A 86 -8.57 14.24 -4.97
CA ALA A 86 -9.36 14.85 -6.03
C ALA A 86 -8.64 14.68 -7.38
N GLY A 87 -9.40 14.48 -8.46
CA GLY A 87 -8.82 14.37 -9.80
C GLY A 87 -8.02 15.59 -10.17
N ASP A 88 -6.72 15.38 -10.35
CA ASP A 88 -5.73 16.39 -10.74
C ASP A 88 -5.30 16.26 -12.22
N GLY A 89 -5.83 15.23 -12.91
CA GLY A 89 -5.50 14.95 -14.30
C GLY A 89 -4.13 14.29 -14.51
N SER A 90 -3.44 13.88 -13.43
CA SER A 90 -2.17 13.18 -13.52
C SER A 90 -2.32 11.81 -14.20
N PRO A 91 -1.27 11.31 -14.87
CA PRO A 91 -1.23 9.93 -15.35
C PRO A 91 -1.50 8.92 -14.24
N GLU A 92 -0.99 9.16 -13.04
CA GLU A 92 -1.19 8.31 -11.87
C GLU A 92 -2.67 8.25 -11.45
N TYR A 93 -3.35 9.40 -11.45
CA TYR A 93 -4.79 9.45 -11.16
C TYR A 93 -5.57 8.66 -12.21
N GLN A 94 -5.30 8.89 -13.50
CA GLN A 94 -6.00 8.23 -14.61
C GLN A 94 -5.78 6.72 -14.59
N GLU A 95 -4.53 6.27 -14.44
CA GLU A 95 -4.21 4.85 -14.41
C GLU A 95 -4.81 4.18 -13.17
N SER A 96 -4.71 4.81 -11.99
CA SER A 96 -5.28 4.24 -10.76
C SER A 96 -6.79 4.01 -10.87
N TRP A 97 -7.55 4.94 -11.48
CA TRP A 97 -8.98 4.73 -11.71
C TRP A 97 -9.27 3.70 -12.79
N SER A 98 -8.49 3.67 -13.88
CA SER A 98 -8.57 2.63 -14.91
C SER A 98 -8.40 1.23 -14.30
N GLU A 99 -7.41 1.04 -13.42
CA GLU A 99 -7.21 -0.23 -12.73
C GLU A 99 -8.38 -0.57 -11.78
N ILE A 100 -8.85 0.40 -10.98
CA ILE A 100 -9.98 0.19 -10.06
C ILE A 100 -11.25 -0.21 -10.81
N GLU A 101 -11.55 0.44 -11.94
CA GLU A 101 -12.73 0.14 -12.76
C GLU A 101 -12.67 -1.24 -13.42
N LYS A 102 -11.45 -1.70 -13.77
CA LYS A 102 -11.22 -3.00 -14.40
C LYS A 102 -10.99 -4.13 -13.41
N ALA A 103 -10.88 -3.81 -12.11
CA ALA A 103 -10.60 -4.79 -11.07
C ALA A 103 -11.68 -5.87 -11.01
N LYS A 104 -11.26 -7.13 -10.99
CA LYS A 104 -12.12 -8.32 -10.87
C LYS A 104 -11.82 -9.04 -9.56
N SER A 105 -12.83 -9.70 -9.01
CA SER A 105 -12.68 -10.62 -7.88
C SER A 105 -13.11 -12.03 -8.28
N GLN A 106 -12.30 -13.03 -7.95
CA GLN A 106 -12.62 -14.45 -8.07
C GLN A 106 -12.67 -15.09 -6.68
N TYR A 107 -13.83 -15.62 -6.32
CA TYR A 107 -14.02 -16.34 -5.06
C TYR A 107 -13.83 -17.84 -5.26
N ARG A 108 -13.13 -18.48 -4.33
CA ARG A 108 -12.87 -19.92 -4.33
C ARG A 108 -13.72 -20.64 -3.27
N PRO A 109 -13.98 -21.95 -3.40
CA PRO A 109 -14.79 -22.71 -2.44
C PRO A 109 -14.28 -22.67 -0.99
N ASN A 110 -12.98 -22.48 -0.80
CA ASN A 110 -12.35 -22.33 0.52
C ASN A 110 -12.50 -20.91 1.11
N GLN A 111 -13.45 -20.11 0.61
CA GLN A 111 -13.72 -18.74 1.04
C GLN A 111 -12.55 -17.76 0.81
N THR A 112 -11.53 -18.15 0.03
CA THR A 112 -10.48 -17.22 -0.38
C THR A 112 -10.89 -16.42 -1.61
N MET A 113 -10.47 -15.16 -1.63
CA MET A 113 -10.65 -14.24 -2.74
C MET A 113 -9.31 -14.00 -3.44
N ASN A 114 -9.30 -14.02 -4.76
CA ASN A 114 -8.27 -13.38 -5.56
C ASN A 114 -8.84 -12.11 -6.19
N PHE A 115 -8.15 -10.99 -6.09
CA PHE A 115 -8.51 -9.75 -6.77
C PHE A 115 -7.35 -9.29 -7.65
N TYR A 116 -7.67 -8.81 -8.85
CA TYR A 116 -6.68 -8.52 -9.90
C TYR A 116 -7.29 -7.66 -11.01
N VAL A 117 -6.45 -7.01 -11.79
CA VAL A 117 -6.81 -6.52 -13.12
C VAL A 117 -6.40 -7.58 -14.13
N ASP A 118 -7.25 -7.84 -15.12
CA ASP A 118 -6.93 -8.77 -16.19
C ASP A 118 -5.65 -8.28 -16.92
N PRO A 119 -4.57 -9.08 -17.01
CA PRO A 119 -3.31 -8.63 -17.62
C PRO A 119 -3.44 -8.20 -19.09
N THR A 120 -4.51 -8.62 -19.77
CA THR A 120 -4.82 -8.17 -21.14
C THR A 120 -5.41 -6.76 -21.20
N GLN A 121 -5.85 -6.21 -20.06
CA GLN A 121 -6.55 -4.93 -19.93
C GLN A 121 -5.73 -3.86 -19.19
N GLY A 122 -4.59 -4.25 -18.59
CA GLY A 122 -3.68 -3.35 -17.89
C GLY A 122 -2.90 -4.05 -16.77
N HIS A 123 -2.22 -3.24 -15.97
CA HIS A 123 -1.52 -3.66 -14.76
C HIS A 123 -2.47 -3.61 -13.54
N ASP A 124 -2.03 -4.14 -12.40
CA ASP A 124 -2.73 -4.05 -11.12
C ASP A 124 -1.89 -3.37 -10.03
N ASP A 125 -0.86 -2.61 -10.42
CA ASP A 125 0.11 -2.00 -9.51
C ASP A 125 -0.55 -0.99 -8.57
N PHE A 126 -1.41 -0.10 -9.09
CA PHE A 126 -2.15 0.85 -8.26
C PHE A 126 -3.18 0.16 -7.37
N LEU A 127 -3.90 -0.83 -7.89
CA LEU A 127 -4.85 -1.63 -7.10
C LEU A 127 -4.15 -2.34 -5.92
N MET A 128 -3.00 -2.97 -6.17
CA MET A 128 -2.19 -3.61 -5.13
C MET A 128 -1.62 -2.58 -4.15
N SER A 129 -1.17 -1.42 -4.64
CA SER A 129 -0.65 -0.35 -3.77
C SER A 129 -1.69 0.19 -2.79
N LEU A 130 -2.95 0.32 -3.22
CA LEU A 130 -4.06 0.73 -2.35
C LEU A 130 -4.35 -0.31 -1.28
N ALA A 131 -4.31 -1.59 -1.65
CA ALA A 131 -4.52 -2.68 -0.72
C ALA A 131 -3.41 -2.69 0.36
N LEU A 132 -2.15 -2.56 -0.05
CA LEU A 132 -0.99 -2.44 0.86
C LEU A 132 -1.03 -1.17 1.71
N LEU A 133 -1.52 -0.05 1.19
CA LEU A 133 -1.70 1.18 1.96
C LEU A 133 -2.69 0.97 3.12
N VAL A 134 -3.80 0.29 2.85
CA VAL A 134 -4.80 -0.02 3.90
C VAL A 134 -4.19 -0.97 4.94
N GLU A 135 -3.40 -1.95 4.52
CA GLU A 135 -2.69 -2.86 5.43
C GLU A 135 -1.67 -2.12 6.30
N ALA A 136 -0.87 -1.21 5.73
CA ALA A 136 0.04 -0.38 6.51
C ALA A 136 -0.70 0.49 7.54
N ALA A 137 -1.89 0.99 7.17
CA ALA A 137 -2.74 1.79 8.04
C ALA A 137 -3.40 0.97 9.16
N SER A 138 -3.71 -0.32 8.94
CA SER A 138 -4.29 -1.20 9.97
C SER A 138 -3.30 -1.50 11.10
N GLN A 139 -2.00 -1.50 10.78
CA GLN A 139 -0.90 -1.73 11.73
C GLN A 139 -0.52 -0.47 12.54
N TYR A 140 -1.21 0.66 12.33
CA TYR A 140 -0.95 1.89 13.05
C TYR A 140 -1.81 1.99 14.32
N GLU A 141 -1.15 1.91 15.47
CA GLU A 141 -1.75 2.23 16.76
C GLU A 141 -1.41 3.68 17.16
N PRO A 142 -2.42 4.55 17.40
CA PRO A 142 -2.16 5.86 17.99
C PRO A 142 -1.55 5.69 19.38
N ARG A 143 -0.37 6.29 19.61
CA ARG A 143 0.16 6.39 20.97
C ARG A 143 -0.74 7.32 21.78
N GLY A 144 -1.60 6.77 22.62
CA GLY A 144 -2.33 7.53 23.63
C GLY A 144 -1.37 7.99 24.72
N ALA A 145 -1.29 9.31 24.96
CA ALA A 145 -0.62 9.82 26.14
C ALA A 145 -1.41 9.38 27.37
N ARG A 146 -0.88 8.45 28.17
CA ARG A 146 -1.40 8.20 29.52
C ARG A 146 -0.86 9.30 30.41
N GLY A 147 -1.66 10.34 30.66
CA GLY A 147 -1.32 11.36 31.65
C GLY A 147 -1.18 10.70 33.01
N SER A 148 0.01 10.78 33.63
CA SER A 148 0.16 10.38 35.03
C SER A 148 -0.50 11.45 35.89
N MET A 149 -1.68 11.16 36.41
CA MET A 149 -2.25 11.98 37.48
C MET A 149 -1.36 11.73 38.72
N ARG A 150 -0.54 12.72 39.10
CA ARG A 150 0.06 12.75 40.44
C ARG A 150 -1.01 13.35 41.36
N GLU A 151 -1.60 12.50 42.19
CA GLU A 151 -2.36 12.96 43.35
C GLU A 151 -1.40 13.68 44.29
N GLY A 152 -1.80 14.88 44.71
CA GLY A 152 -1.16 15.70 45.74
C GLY A 152 -2.20 16.11 46.76
#